data_AF-A0A1I2AXL0-F1
#
_entry.id   AF-A0A1I2AXL0-F1
#
_cell.length_a   1.000
_cell.length_b   1.000
_cell.length_c   1.000
_cell.angle_alpha   90.00
_cell.angle_beta   90.00
_cell.angle_gamma   90.00
#
_symmetry.space_group_name_H-M   'P 1'
#
loop_
_entity.id
_entity.type
_entity.pdbx_description
1 polymer ?
#
loop_
_entity_poly.entity_id
_entity_poly.type
_entity_poly.pdbx_seq_one_letter_code
_entity_poly.pdbx_strand_id
1 'polypeptide(L)'
;MKRWYKRSSEATALIYKESIFGNLSPYIMLLRIAVLILALFNIQKGLQAFIKEGLFNFKSSERFKRSGYLLLLLSVSGIIIRLVGMSQTAKDQILSDIIMYLLLLAIGIGLLAFSDVIKKGNIIETENNLTI
;
A
#
# COMPACT_ATOMS: atom_id res chain seq x y z
N MET A 1 40.35 13.75 -5.66
CA MET A 1 39.14 12.89 -5.80
C MET A 1 37.92 13.39 -5.02
N LYS A 2 37.96 13.56 -3.68
CA LYS A 2 36.81 13.99 -2.85
C LYS A 2 36.08 15.27 -3.33
N ARG A 3 36.82 16.26 -3.85
CA ARG A 3 36.27 17.56 -4.29
C ARG A 3 35.43 17.46 -5.57
N TRP A 4 35.80 16.56 -6.49
CA TRP A 4 35.06 16.31 -7.74
C TRP A 4 33.78 15.51 -7.49
N TYR A 5 33.84 14.53 -6.58
CA TYR A 5 32.67 13.76 -6.16
C TYR A 5 31.61 14.66 -5.52
N LYS A 6 32.03 15.52 -4.58
CA LYS A 6 31.15 16.48 -3.89
C LYS A 6 30.47 17.47 -4.87
N ARG A 7 31.23 17.96 -5.86
CA ARG A 7 30.70 18.86 -6.89
C ARG A 7 29.70 18.17 -7.82
N SER A 8 29.92 16.89 -8.15
CA SER A 8 28.97 16.12 -8.97
C SER A 8 27.69 15.77 -8.22
N SER A 9 27.76 15.47 -6.92
CA SER A 9 26.58 15.17 -6.09
C SER A 9 25.72 16.41 -5.82
N GLU A 10 26.34 17.58 -5.67
CA GLU A 10 25.64 18.86 -5.53
C GLU A 10 24.93 19.23 -6.85
N ALA A 11 25.56 18.96 -7.99
CA ALA A 11 24.96 19.19 -9.30
C ALA A 11 23.75 18.26 -9.57
N THR A 12 23.83 16.97 -9.24
CA THR A 12 22.69 16.05 -9.37
C THR A 12 21.55 16.37 -8.41
N ALA A 13 21.85 16.83 -7.19
CA ALA A 13 20.84 17.30 -6.25
C ALA A 13 20.11 18.56 -6.76
N LEU A 14 20.83 19.51 -7.37
CA LEU A 14 20.24 20.69 -8.00
C LEU A 14 19.38 20.32 -9.20
N ILE A 15 19.86 19.43 -10.08
CA ILE A 15 19.09 18.93 -11.23
C ILE A 15 17.82 18.18 -10.76
N TYR A 16 17.87 17.42 -9.66
CA TYR A 16 16.70 16.76 -9.10
C TYR A 16 15.70 17.75 -8.48
N LYS A 17 16.21 18.79 -7.81
CA LYS A 17 15.38 19.86 -7.23
C LYS A 17 14.69 20.70 -8.30
N GLU A 18 15.34 20.94 -9.43
CA GLU A 18 14.77 21.64 -10.60
C GLU A 18 13.96 20.70 -11.52
N SER A 19 14.16 19.38 -11.39
CA SER A 19 13.41 18.36 -12.11
C SER A 19 11.95 18.30 -11.64
N ILE A 20 11.08 17.93 -12.57
CA ILE A 20 9.66 17.63 -12.37
C ILE A 20 9.44 16.71 -11.13
N PHE A 21 10.39 15.82 -10.83
CA PHE A 21 10.33 14.92 -9.67
C PHE A 21 10.49 15.64 -8.31
N GLY A 22 11.32 16.68 -8.22
CA GLY A 22 11.48 17.49 -7.00
C GLY A 22 10.21 18.27 -6.66
N ASN A 23 9.60 18.88 -7.68
CA ASN A 23 8.35 19.65 -7.53
C ASN A 23 7.10 18.78 -7.34
N LEU A 24 7.05 17.56 -7.93
CA LEU A 24 5.95 16.61 -7.73
C LEU A 24 6.03 15.85 -6.40
N SER A 25 7.20 15.80 -5.75
CA SER A 25 7.43 15.09 -4.49
C SER A 25 6.34 15.31 -3.42
N PRO A 26 5.94 16.56 -3.06
CA PRO A 26 4.90 16.78 -2.05
C PRO A 26 3.52 16.26 -2.51
N TYR A 27 3.18 16.38 -3.79
CA TYR A 27 1.91 15.88 -4.32
C TYR A 27 1.86 14.35 -4.33
N ILE A 28 2.97 13.68 -4.66
CA ILE A 28 3.10 12.21 -4.57
C ILE A 28 2.94 11.76 -3.11
N MET A 29 3.52 12.50 -2.16
CA MET A 29 3.35 12.21 -0.74
C MET A 29 1.88 12.35 -0.30
N LEU A 30 1.20 13.42 -0.67
CA LEU A 30 -0.22 13.62 -0.37
C LEU A 30 -1.10 12.53 -0.98
N LEU A 31 -0.84 12.16 -2.24
CA LEU A 31 -1.55 11.07 -2.91
C LEU A 31 -1.39 9.75 -2.17
N ARG A 32 -0.17 9.41 -1.73
CA ARG A 32 0.10 8.20 -0.95
C ARG A 32 -0.67 8.18 0.38
N ILE A 33 -0.70 9.31 1.08
CA ILE A 33 -1.47 9.45 2.32
C ILE A 33 -2.96 9.26 2.05
N ALA A 34 -3.50 9.87 0.99
CA ALA A 34 -4.90 9.71 0.62
C ALA A 34 -5.24 8.24 0.30
N VAL A 35 -4.40 7.55 -0.47
CA VAL A 35 -4.56 6.11 -0.77
C VAL A 35 -4.53 5.27 0.50
N LEU A 36 -3.61 5.55 1.44
CA LEU A 36 -3.53 4.85 2.71
C LEU A 36 -4.80 5.07 3.56
N ILE A 37 -5.28 6.31 3.66
CA ILE A 37 -6.52 6.63 4.38
C ILE A 37 -7.70 5.88 3.78
N LEU A 38 -7.82 5.83 2.45
CA LEU A 38 -8.86 5.08 1.76
C LEU A 38 -8.77 3.57 2.04
N ALA A 39 -7.57 3.01 2.07
CA ALA A 39 -7.36 1.60 2.43
C ALA A 39 -7.81 1.32 3.86
N LEU A 40 -7.37 2.15 4.83
CA LEU A 40 -7.74 2.03 6.24
C LEU A 40 -9.25 2.21 6.48
N PHE A 41 -9.87 3.17 5.80
CA PHE A 41 -11.31 3.38 5.86
C PHE A 41 -12.09 2.15 5.38
N ASN A 42 -11.63 1.51 4.29
CA ASN A 42 -12.24 0.27 3.81
C ASN A 42 -12.03 -0.89 4.78
N ILE A 43 -10.85 -1.02 5.42
CA ILE A 43 -10.61 -2.02 6.48
C ILE A 43 -11.59 -1.81 7.64
N GLN A 44 -11.72 -0.58 8.12
CA GLN A 44 -12.63 -0.25 9.22
C GLN A 44 -14.09 -0.58 8.86
N LYS A 45 -14.54 -0.22 7.65
CA LYS A 45 -15.89 -0.54 7.18
C LYS A 45 -16.08 -2.04 6.96
N GLY A 46 -15.05 -2.75 6.48
CA GLY A 46 -15.05 -4.20 6.34
C GLY A 46 -15.21 -4.91 7.69
N LEU A 47 -14.45 -4.47 8.71
CA LEU A 47 -14.56 -4.98 10.08
C LEU A 47 -15.93 -4.70 10.69
N GLN A 48 -16.48 -3.49 10.50
CA GLN A 48 -17.83 -3.16 10.96
C GLN A 48 -18.88 -4.08 10.35
N ALA A 49 -18.80 -4.32 9.04
CA ALA A 49 -19.72 -5.23 8.34
C ALA A 49 -19.53 -6.69 8.77
N PHE A 50 -18.28 -7.11 9.02
CA PHE A 50 -17.95 -8.45 9.51
C PHE A 50 -18.54 -8.72 10.91
N ILE A 51 -18.52 -7.71 11.80
CA ILE A 51 -19.07 -7.84 13.15
C ILE A 51 -20.60 -7.75 13.14
N LYS A 52 -21.18 -6.86 12.32
CA LYS A 52 -22.63 -6.58 12.35
C LYS A 52 -23.47 -7.54 11.52
N GLU A 53 -22.95 -8.04 10.41
CA GLU A 53 -23.71 -8.82 9.41
C GLU A 53 -23.33 -10.31 9.41
N GLY A 54 -22.46 -10.74 10.34
CA GLY A 54 -21.94 -12.10 10.39
C GLY A 54 -20.57 -12.26 9.72
N LEU A 55 -19.89 -13.36 10.07
CA LEU A 55 -18.50 -13.63 9.66
C LEU A 55 -18.37 -13.79 8.14
N PHE A 56 -19.33 -14.45 7.50
CA PHE A 56 -19.30 -14.79 6.09
C PHE A 56 -20.25 -13.91 5.27
N ASN A 57 -19.91 -12.63 5.15
CA ASN A 57 -20.71 -11.62 4.46
C ASN A 57 -20.01 -11.07 3.21
N PHE A 58 -20.75 -10.95 2.11
CA PHE A 58 -20.28 -10.34 0.88
C PHE A 58 -19.74 -8.90 1.05
N LYS A 59 -20.38 -8.05 1.89
CA LYS A 59 -19.95 -6.65 2.06
C LYS A 59 -18.58 -6.54 2.71
N SER A 60 -18.32 -7.34 3.75
CA SER A 60 -17.01 -7.35 4.42
C SER A 60 -15.92 -7.89 3.49
N SER A 61 -16.20 -8.97 2.76
CA SER A 61 -15.31 -9.50 1.72
C SER A 61 -14.91 -8.41 0.72
N GLU A 62 -15.87 -7.75 0.07
CA GLU A 62 -15.57 -6.75 -0.96
C GLU A 62 -14.76 -5.56 -0.41
N ARG A 63 -15.01 -5.16 0.84
CA ARG A 63 -14.24 -4.09 1.51
C ARG A 63 -12.79 -4.51 1.78
N PHE A 64 -12.56 -5.71 2.28
CA PHE A 64 -11.21 -6.24 2.50
C PHE A 64 -10.47 -6.47 1.19
N LYS A 65 -11.16 -6.90 0.13
CA LYS A 65 -10.57 -7.01 -1.21
C LYS A 65 -10.04 -5.68 -1.73
N ARG A 66 -10.88 -4.63 -1.64
CA ARG A 66 -10.50 -3.27 -2.08
C ARG A 66 -9.33 -2.72 -1.29
N SER A 67 -9.33 -2.84 0.04
CA SER A 67 -8.20 -2.38 0.84
C SER A 67 -6.94 -3.19 0.56
N GLY A 68 -7.05 -4.50 0.34
CA GLY A 68 -5.95 -5.35 -0.09
C GLY A 68 -5.26 -4.82 -1.35
N TYR A 69 -6.03 -4.54 -2.41
CA TYR A 69 -5.45 -3.96 -3.64
C TYR A 69 -4.87 -2.56 -3.45
N LEU A 70 -5.51 -1.69 -2.67
CA LEU A 70 -4.96 -0.36 -2.38
C LEU A 70 -3.62 -0.45 -1.66
N LEU A 71 -3.48 -1.36 -0.69
CA LEU A 71 -2.22 -1.59 0.00
C LEU A 71 -1.15 -2.20 -0.90
N LEU A 72 -1.52 -3.13 -1.79
CA LEU A 72 -0.59 -3.68 -2.80
C LEU A 72 -0.08 -2.60 -3.75
N LEU A 73 -0.96 -1.77 -4.30
CA LEU A 73 -0.57 -0.67 -5.19
C LEU A 73 0.34 0.33 -4.47
N LEU A 74 0.01 0.68 -3.22
CA LEU A 74 0.80 1.59 -2.40
C LEU A 74 2.20 1.03 -2.10
N SER A 75 2.28 -0.25 -1.75
CA SER A 75 3.55 -0.90 -1.40
C SER A 75 4.45 -1.12 -2.61
N VAL A 76 3.92 -1.62 -3.73
CA VAL A 76 4.69 -1.80 -4.97
C VAL A 76 5.20 -0.46 -5.51
N SER A 77 4.34 0.57 -5.59
CA SER A 77 4.77 1.91 -6.02
C SER A 77 5.76 2.56 -5.05
N GLY A 78 5.60 2.30 -3.75
CA GLY A 78 6.52 2.69 -2.70
C GLY A 78 7.93 2.15 -2.93
N ILE A 79 8.03 0.83 -3.12
CA ILE A 79 9.28 0.11 -3.37
C ILE A 79 9.94 0.64 -4.66
N ILE A 80 9.20 0.74 -5.77
CA ILE A 80 9.75 1.22 -7.05
C ILE A 80 10.36 2.62 -6.89
N ILE A 81 9.64 3.55 -6.27
CA ILE A 81 10.12 4.93 -6.09
C ILE A 81 11.36 4.97 -5.19
N ARG A 82 11.42 4.14 -4.13
CA ARG A 82 12.61 4.07 -3.27
C ARG A 82 13.82 3.47 -3.96
N LEU A 83 13.63 2.44 -4.79
CA LEU A 83 14.70 1.84 -5.59
C LEU A 83 15.24 2.83 -6.64
N VAL A 84 14.37 3.59 -7.31
CA VAL A 84 14.79 4.63 -8.27
C VAL A 84 15.52 5.79 -7.57
N GLY A 85 15.06 6.20 -6.38
CA GLY A 85 15.67 7.27 -5.59
C GLY A 85 16.87 6.86 -4.72
N MET A 86 17.36 5.63 -4.86
CA MET A 86 18.36 5.03 -3.95
C MET A 86 19.70 5.78 -3.96
N SER A 87 20.07 6.42 -5.07
CA SER A 87 21.32 7.18 -5.21
C SER A 87 21.37 8.47 -4.38
N GLN A 88 20.24 8.93 -3.85
CA GLN A 88 20.10 10.23 -3.17
C GLN A 88 19.78 10.12 -1.67
N THR A 89 19.55 8.91 -1.15
CA THR A 89 19.07 8.68 0.22
C THR A 89 20.10 7.90 1.05
N ALA A 90 20.16 8.15 2.35
CA ALA A 90 21.00 7.36 3.26
C ALA A 90 20.54 5.89 3.28
N LYS A 91 21.50 4.95 3.29
CA LYS A 91 21.23 3.50 3.20
C LYS A 91 20.28 3.00 4.29
N ASP A 92 20.41 3.51 5.52
CA ASP A 92 19.59 3.09 6.66
C ASP A 92 18.12 3.51 6.50
N GLN A 93 17.88 4.69 5.90
CA GLN A 93 16.53 5.17 5.61
C GLN A 93 15.88 4.32 4.52
N ILE A 94 16.63 3.97 3.47
CA ILE A 94 16.15 3.10 2.38
C ILE A 94 15.71 1.73 2.93
N LEU A 95 16.51 1.12 3.81
CA LEU A 95 16.19 -0.18 4.38
C LEU A 95 14.89 -0.13 5.20
N SER A 96 14.75 0.88 6.07
CA SER A 96 13.54 1.07 6.89
C SER A 96 12.29 1.28 6.03
N ASP A 97 12.39 2.11 4.99
CA ASP A 97 11.29 2.35 4.04
C ASP A 97 10.87 1.06 3.31
N ILE A 98 11.84 0.28 2.83
CA ILE A 98 11.56 -0.99 2.14
C ILE A 98 10.87 -1.98 3.09
N ILE A 99 11.35 -2.11 4.33
CA ILE A 99 10.71 -2.98 5.34
C ILE A 99 9.26 -2.57 5.58
N MET A 100 8.99 -1.26 5.73
CA MET A 100 7.64 -0.76 5.89
C MET A 100 6.75 -1.11 4.68
N TYR A 101 7.24 -0.94 3.45
CA TYR A 101 6.46 -1.30 2.26
C TYR A 101 6.25 -2.80 2.12
N LEU A 102 7.22 -3.65 2.50
CA LEU A 102 7.04 -5.09 2.55
C LEU A 102 5.99 -5.51 3.59
N LEU A 103 5.95 -4.83 4.74
CA LEU A 103 4.90 -5.05 5.74
C LEU A 103 3.52 -4.69 5.17
N LEU A 104 3.38 -3.54 4.52
CA LEU A 104 2.13 -3.13 3.86
C LEU A 104 1.72 -4.11 2.75
N LEU A 105 2.69 -4.63 1.99
CA LEU A 105 2.48 -5.67 0.99
C LEU A 105 1.91 -6.95 1.63
N ALA A 106 2.54 -7.43 2.71
CA ALA A 106 2.11 -8.62 3.43
C ALA A 106 0.70 -8.46 4.02
N ILE A 107 0.38 -7.31 4.60
CA ILE A 107 -0.97 -6.98 5.07
C ILE A 107 -1.96 -6.98 3.90
N GLY A 108 -1.59 -6.38 2.76
CA GLY A 108 -2.41 -6.37 1.55
C GLY A 108 -2.74 -7.78 1.06
N ILE A 109 -1.74 -8.65 0.97
CA ILE A 109 -1.92 -10.08 0.61
C ILE A 109 -2.82 -10.78 1.62
N GLY A 110 -2.59 -10.57 2.93
CA GLY A 110 -3.40 -11.14 3.99
C GLY A 110 -4.88 -10.75 3.88
N LEU A 111 -5.17 -9.49 3.55
CA LEU A 111 -6.53 -9.01 3.35
C LEU A 111 -7.21 -9.62 2.12
N LEU A 112 -6.48 -9.82 1.03
CA LEU A 112 -7.01 -10.50 -0.15
C LEU A 112 -7.34 -11.97 0.15
N ALA A 113 -6.42 -12.69 0.80
CA ALA A 113 -6.66 -14.07 1.20
C ALA A 113 -7.84 -14.17 2.17
N PHE A 114 -7.93 -13.27 3.13
CA PHE A 114 -9.05 -13.20 4.08
C PHE A 114 -10.39 -12.89 3.38
N SER A 115 -10.39 -11.97 2.42
CA SER A 115 -11.57 -11.70 1.59
C SER A 115 -12.03 -12.95 0.83
N ASP A 116 -11.12 -13.71 0.24
CA ASP A 116 -11.47 -14.93 -0.49
C ASP A 116 -12.08 -16.00 0.42
N VAL A 117 -11.56 -16.14 1.65
CA VAL A 117 -12.15 -17.02 2.67
C VAL A 117 -13.57 -16.58 3.02
N ILE A 118 -13.79 -15.28 3.28
CA ILE A 118 -15.13 -14.75 3.60
C ILE A 118 -16.10 -15.02 2.45
N LYS A 119 -15.68 -14.74 1.21
CA LYS A 119 -16.51 -14.92 0.02
C LYS A 119 -16.93 -16.37 -0.17
N LYS A 120 -16.00 -17.31 -0.01
CA LYS A 120 -16.28 -18.75 -0.12
C LYS A 120 -17.24 -19.21 0.98
N GLY A 121 -17.02 -18.77 2.22
CA GLY A 121 -17.93 -19.08 3.32
C GLY A 121 -19.35 -18.54 3.08
N ASN A 122 -19.49 -17.33 2.54
CA ASN A 122 -20.80 -16.73 2.24
C ASN A 122 -21.56 -17.56 1.21
N ILE A 123 -20.86 -18.08 0.18
CA ILE A 123 -21.47 -18.93 -0.85
C ILE A 123 -21.98 -20.23 -0.22
N ILE A 124 -21.15 -20.90 0.57
CA ILE A 124 -21.51 -22.17 1.25
C ILE A 124 -22.71 -21.97 2.18
N GLU A 125 -22.72 -20.90 2.97
CA GLU A 125 -23.83 -20.58 3.88
C GLU A 125 -25.13 -20.30 3.12
N THR A 126 -25.04 -19.61 1.99
CA THR A 126 -26.20 -19.32 1.13
C THR A 126 -26.74 -20.59 0.48
N GLU A 127 -25.86 -21.46 -0.05
CA GLU A 127 -26.24 -22.73 -0.65
C GLU A 127 -26.91 -23.68 0.36
N ASN A 128 -26.36 -23.75 1.57
CA ASN A 128 -26.92 -24.59 2.63
C ASN A 128 -28.32 -24.11 3.06
N ASN A 129 -28.52 -22.79 3.17
CA ASN A 129 -29.82 -22.20 3.49
C ASN A 129 -30.88 -22.36 2.38
N LEU A 130 -30.48 -22.64 1.14
CA LEU A 130 -31.41 -22.89 0.03
C LEU A 130 -31.80 -24.37 -0.11
N THR A 131 -31.07 -25.26 0.56
CA THR A 131 -31.22 -26.72 0.40
C THR A 131 -32.00 -27.36 1.56
N ILE A 132 -32.05 -26.69 2.72
CA ILE A 132 -32.84 -27.07 3.91
C ILE A 132 -34.19 -26.35 3.86
#